data_AF-A0A2V9ZXS5-F1
#
_entry.id   AF-A0A2V9ZXS5-F1
#
_cell.length_a   1.000
_cell.length_b   1.000
_cell.length_c   1.000
_cell.angle_alpha   90.00
_cell.angle_beta   90.00
_cell.angle_gamma   90.00
#
_symmetry.space_group_name_H-M   'P 1'
#
loop_
_entity.id
_entity.type
_entity.pdbx_description
1 polymer ?
#
loop_
_entity_poly.entity_id
_entity_poly.type
_entity_poly.pdbx_seq_one_letter_code
_entity_poly.pdbx_strand_id
1 'polypeptide(L)' 'MYPRAFHYHRAGSLQEAATMLAQLGEEAKLLAGGQSLIPLMKLRLANPRHLVDLNFVSGTSSIKEESG' A
#
# COMPACT_ATOMS: atom_id res chain seq x y z
N MET A 1 -11.01 2.51 -18.26
CA MET A 1 -9.80 1.68 -18.34
C MET A 1 -9.56 1.02 -16.99
N TYR A 2 -9.23 -0.27 -16.97
CA TYR A 2 -9.09 -1.08 -15.75
C TYR A 2 -7.62 -1.47 -15.51
N PRO A 3 -7.18 -1.58 -14.24
CA PRO A 3 -5.88 -2.15 -13.88
C PRO A 3 -5.70 -3.58 -14.37
N ARG A 4 -4.44 -4.03 -14.45
CA ARG A 4 -4.15 -5.47 -14.51
C ARG A 4 -4.52 -6.15 -13.19
N ALA A 5 -4.68 -7.47 -13.22
CA ALA A 5 -4.90 -8.24 -12.00
C ALA A 5 -3.72 -8.09 -11.03
N PHE A 6 -4.01 -8.05 -9.75
CA PHE A 6 -3.06 -7.96 -8.66
C PHE A 6 -3.60 -8.72 -7.45
N HIS A 7 -2.72 -9.16 -6.57
CA HIS A 7 -3.05 -9.67 -5.26
C HIS A 7 -3.18 -8.52 -4.27
N TYR A 8 -4.25 -8.55 -3.47
CA TYR A 8 -4.51 -7.55 -2.44
C TYR A 8 -4.23 -8.14 -1.06
N HIS A 9 -3.42 -7.43 -0.28
CA HIS A 9 -3.00 -7.81 1.07
C HIS A 9 -3.43 -6.70 2.02
N ARG A 10 -4.11 -7.05 3.10
CA ARG A 10 -4.50 -6.11 4.15
C ARG A 10 -3.52 -6.27 5.31
N ALA A 11 -2.70 -5.26 5.57
CA ALA A 11 -1.82 -5.27 6.73
C ALA A 11 -2.58 -4.85 7.99
N GLY A 12 -2.38 -5.57 9.08
CA GLY A 12 -2.88 -5.23 10.43
C GLY A 12 -1.91 -4.38 11.25
N SER A 13 -0.63 -4.30 10.84
CA SER A 13 0.39 -3.48 11.51
C SER A 13 1.46 -2.97 10.54
N LEU A 14 2.24 -1.97 10.96
CA LEU A 14 3.41 -1.50 10.20
C LEU A 14 4.47 -2.60 10.03
N GLN A 15 4.69 -3.41 11.08
CA GLN A 15 5.64 -4.51 11.06
C GLN A 15 5.24 -5.57 10.03
N GLU A 16 3.95 -5.90 9.99
CA GLU A 16 3.40 -6.84 9.01
C GLU A 16 3.52 -6.29 7.59
N ALA A 17 3.18 -5.02 7.36
CA ALA A 17 3.32 -4.37 6.06
C ALA A 17 4.79 -4.38 5.57
N ALA A 18 5.73 -4.06 6.45
CA ALA A 18 7.16 -4.08 6.14
C ALA A 18 7.65 -5.51 5.82
N THR A 19 7.16 -6.50 6.56
CA THR A 19 7.48 -7.92 6.33
C THR A 19 6.94 -8.37 4.97
N MET A 20 5.70 -8.03 4.62
CA MET A 20 5.12 -8.33 3.31
C MET A 20 5.91 -7.67 2.18
N LEU A 21 6.30 -6.40 2.31
CA LEU A 21 7.12 -5.73 1.30
C LEU A 21 8.48 -6.41 1.11
N ALA A 22 9.13 -6.82 2.19
CA ALA A 22 10.41 -7.52 2.11
C ALA A 22 10.29 -8.89 1.42
N GLN A 23 9.18 -9.61 1.67
CA GLN A 23 8.94 -10.92 1.08
C GLN A 23 8.51 -10.86 -0.38
N LEU A 24 7.67 -9.87 -0.74
CA LEU A 24 7.08 -9.74 -2.07
C LEU A 24 7.97 -8.94 -3.05
N GLY A 25 8.97 -8.23 -2.53
CA GLY A 25 9.99 -7.55 -3.33
C GLY A 25 9.45 -6.41 -4.19
N GLU A 26 10.11 -6.15 -5.32
CA GLU A 26 9.84 -5.00 -6.18
C GLU A 26 8.44 -5.02 -6.84
N GLU A 27 7.81 -6.20 -6.91
CA GLU A 27 6.47 -6.37 -7.48
C GLU A 27 5.35 -5.89 -6.54
N ALA A 28 5.69 -5.53 -5.30
CA ALA A 28 4.76 -5.00 -4.31
C ALA A 28 4.80 -3.47 -4.21
N LYS A 29 3.61 -2.88 -4.04
CA LYS A 29 3.46 -1.45 -3.69
C LYS A 29 2.52 -1.27 -2.53
N LEU A 30 2.85 -0.29 -1.68
CA LEU A 30 1.97 0.15 -0.60
C LEU A 30 0.76 0.89 -1.18
N LEU A 31 -0.41 0.61 -0.63
CA LEU A 31 -1.66 1.31 -0.91
C LEU A 31 -2.08 2.08 0.34
N ALA A 32 -2.08 3.41 0.23
CA ALA A 32 -2.70 4.32 1.20
C ALA A 32 -4.06 4.79 0.66
N GLY A 33 -4.26 6.09 0.44
CA GLY A 33 -5.49 6.65 -0.13
C GLY A 33 -5.73 6.41 -1.63
N GLY A 34 -4.77 5.78 -2.34
CA GLY A 34 -4.93 5.33 -3.73
C GLY A 34 -5.01 6.41 -4.82
N GLN A 35 -5.02 7.70 -4.49
CA GLN A 35 -5.26 8.79 -5.45
C GLN A 35 -4.16 9.01 -6.49
N SER A 36 -2.98 8.44 -6.30
CA SER A 36 -1.90 8.45 -7.30
C SER A 36 -1.72 7.07 -7.93
N LEU A 37 -1.59 6.02 -7.11
CA LEU A 37 -1.30 4.67 -7.57
C LEU A 37 -2.44 4.08 -8.42
N ILE A 38 -3.70 4.23 -8.01
CA ILE A 38 -4.84 3.64 -8.74
C ILE A 38 -5.02 4.28 -10.12
N PRO A 39 -4.95 5.63 -10.29
CA PRO A 39 -4.92 6.22 -11.63
C PRO A 39 -3.77 5.70 -12.51
N LEU A 40 -2.55 5.60 -11.98
CA LEU A 40 -1.40 5.06 -12.72
C LEU A 40 -1.62 3.60 -13.15
N MET A 41 -2.24 2.79 -12.29
CA MET A 41 -2.60 1.40 -12.61
C MET A 41 -3.70 1.31 -13.67
N LYS A 42 -4.72 2.17 -13.59
CA LYS A 42 -5.78 2.25 -14.60
C LYS A 42 -5.24 2.61 -15.97
N LEU A 43 -4.23 3.47 -16.04
CA LEU A 43 -3.52 3.86 -17.26
C LEU A 43 -2.39 2.89 -17.66
N ARG A 44 -2.14 1.85 -16.84
CA ARG A 44 -1.08 0.85 -17.02
C ARG A 44 0.35 1.40 -17.02
N LEU A 45 0.54 2.59 -16.44
CA LEU A 45 1.86 3.20 -16.21
C LEU A 45 2.57 2.57 -15.00
N ALA A 46 1.80 1.98 -14.08
CA ALA A 46 2.30 1.15 -12.99
C ALA A 46 1.53 -0.19 -12.98
N ASN A 47 2.23 -1.31 -12.82
CA ASN A 47 1.62 -2.64 -12.87
C ASN A 47 2.14 -3.55 -11.73
N PRO A 48 1.99 -3.16 -10.45
CA PRO A 48 2.38 -4.02 -9.35
C PRO A 48 1.54 -5.30 -9.36
N ARG A 49 2.15 -6.42 -8.97
CA ARG A 49 1.44 -7.69 -8.80
C ARG A 49 0.85 -7.82 -7.40
N HIS A 50 1.34 -7.03 -6.44
CA HIS A 50 0.88 -7.04 -5.06
C HIS A 50 0.60 -5.62 -4.57
N LEU A 51 -0.56 -5.41 -3.96
CA LEU A 51 -0.89 -4.21 -3.21
C LEU A 51 -0.99 -4.53 -1.72
N VAL A 52 -0.20 -3.83 -0.91
CA VAL A 52 -0.23 -3.94 0.56
C VAL A 52 -0.96 -2.72 1.11
N ASP A 53 -2.20 -2.89 1.55
CA ASP A 53 -3.07 -1.83 2.03
C ASP A 53 -2.77 -1.48 3.49
N LEU A 54 -2.51 -0.19 3.72
CA LEU A 54 -2.17 0.39 5.02
C LEU A 54 -3.38 1.00 5.76
N ASN A 55 -4.55 1.08 5.14
CA ASN A 55 -5.73 1.75 5.72
C ASN A 55 -6.26 1.08 7.00
N PHE A 56 -5.79 -0.12 7.33
CA PHE A 56 -6.18 -0.89 8.51
C PHE A 56 -5.09 -0.96 9.58
N VAL A 57 -3.97 -0.31 9.35
CA VAL A 57 -2.88 -0.22 10.32
C VAL A 57 -3.26 0.80 11.39
N SER A 58 -3.30 0.38 12.65
CA SER A 58 -3.57 1.29 13.76
C SER A 58 -2.42 2.27 13.98
N GLY A 59 -2.72 3.50 14.40
CA GLY A 59 -1.69 4.49 14.77
C GLY A 59 -1.12 5.29 13.60
N THR A 60 -1.59 5.07 12.38
CA THR A 60 -1.18 5.83 11.17
C THR A 60 -2.18 6.91 10.77
N SER A 61 -3.23 7.12 11.56
CA SER A 61 -4.31 8.10 11.28
C SER A 61 -4.62 8.93 12.52
N SER A 62 -3.60 9.63 13.02
CA SER A 62 -3.72 10.54 14.17
C SER A 62 -2.80 11.73 14.00
N ILE A 63 -3.19 12.87 14.55
CA ILE A 63 -2.32 14.02 14.74
C ILE A 63 -1.87 13.98 16.21
N LYS A 64 -0.56 14.13 16.44
CA LYS A 64 0.03 14.15 17.78
C LYS A 64 1.00 15.34 17.87
N GLU A 65 1.09 15.93 19.05
CA GLU A 65 2.11 16.90 19.40
C GLU A 65 3.13 16.18 20.29
N GLU A 66 4.40 16.23 19.91
CA GLU A 66 5.51 15.79 20.74
C GLU A 66 6.28 17.02 21.20
N SER A 67 6.33 17.25 22.52
CA SER A 67 7.13 18.30 23.10
C SER A 67 8.61 17.98 22.87
N GLY A 68 9.29 18.86 22.12
CA GLY A 68 10.75 18.81 21.93
C GLY A 68 11.52 19.26 23.16
#